data_AF-A0A7J4LQ72-F1
#
_entry.id   AF-A0A7J4LQ72-F1
#
_cell.length_a   1.000
_cell.length_b   1.000
_cell.length_c   1.000
_cell.angle_alpha   90.00
_cell.angle_beta   90.00
_cell.angle_gamma   90.00
#
_symmetry.space_group_name_H-M   'P 1'
#
loop_
_entity.id
_entity.type
_entity.pdbx_description
1 polymer ?
#
loop_
_entity_poly.entity_id
_entity_poly.type
_entity_poly.pdbx_seq_one_letter_code
_entity_poly.pdbx_strand_id
1 'polypeptide(L)'
;DDADGDGVDDVNDNCPLVPNPGQEDADEDAIGDLCDINDDGDNLPDVNDNCPFVPNNDQADADNDGLGDVCDNDPDGDDIDNARDNCDFVANPGQEDADADGAGDVCDNDVDGDNIPDPNDNCPALVNPGQEDLDGDGRGDACDNDDDNDGDLDNADNCPLVANPNQEDADNDGIGDFCDGDVDGDGVVPPNDNCPLIANPGQEDADNDGLGDVCDADNDNDNIPDSDDNCPNINNPGQEDLDGDGIGDVCDDRMDGEAPVVQLINPPDNSATEQHNIQFTFRAQDEAREVSCQLLLDTNQDDVLEEGVFAQFPANQENGIVVRGLDDGQYAWNIRCQDPLGNVGTAPQNFVFVIDENANPELDTAPRVTIETDKSVGKPPLNVQFRARIEGGNGPFTYKWDFGDGAISDDERPRHTYEKRGEYKVTLVVRDFDGDAGRASTRIIINPSSLESARDLFIRRLTVLGDLGLDEVTAGDVAVVSFNLENEGFTELNDLKVTASIPELGVQRSAKVWKLGVGEVEDKEVFLEIPPDVDPGLYELRITVTNPNIRRVIYRDLYVS
;
A
#
# COMPACT_ATOMS: atom_id res chain seq x y z
N ASP A 1 -30.44 133.62 21.80
CA ASP A 1 -29.84 133.70 23.14
C ASP A 1 -29.53 132.25 23.51
N ASP A 2 -29.20 131.96 24.75
CA ASP A 2 -29.05 130.59 25.27
C ASP A 2 -29.81 130.64 26.59
N ALA A 3 -31.10 130.30 26.53
CA ALA A 3 -32.07 130.60 27.57
C ALA A 3 -31.91 129.72 28.82
N ASP A 4 -31.37 128.52 28.66
CA ASP A 4 -31.23 127.52 29.71
C ASP A 4 -29.77 127.22 30.09
N GLY A 5 -28.80 127.69 29.29
CA GLY A 5 -27.39 127.76 29.62
C GLY A 5 -26.61 126.48 29.31
N ASP A 6 -27.07 125.71 28.33
CA ASP A 6 -26.55 124.37 28.03
C ASP A 6 -25.41 124.37 26.98
N GLY A 7 -25.24 125.50 26.28
CA GLY A 7 -24.19 125.71 25.29
C GLY A 7 -24.66 125.64 23.83
N VAL A 8 -25.93 125.38 23.58
CA VAL A 8 -26.60 125.48 22.27
C VAL A 8 -27.46 126.75 22.25
N ASP A 9 -27.57 127.42 21.10
CA ASP A 9 -28.37 128.65 21.00
C ASP A 9 -29.84 128.32 20.70
N ASP A 10 -30.78 129.11 21.25
CA ASP A 10 -32.24 128.82 21.23
C ASP A 10 -32.85 128.47 19.84
N VAL A 11 -32.16 128.80 18.74
CA VAL A 11 -32.61 128.53 17.36
C VAL A 11 -32.18 127.18 16.81
N ASN A 12 -31.14 126.58 17.38
CA ASN A 12 -30.64 125.24 17.05
C ASN A 12 -30.85 124.26 18.22
N ASP A 13 -31.41 124.74 19.32
CA ASP A 13 -31.73 123.96 20.51
C ASP A 13 -33.11 123.30 20.33
N ASN A 14 -33.15 121.96 20.37
CA ASN A 14 -34.37 121.16 20.29
C ASN A 14 -35.12 121.07 21.64
N CYS A 15 -34.54 121.57 22.73
CA CYS A 15 -35.20 121.81 24.00
C CYS A 15 -34.88 123.21 24.60
N PRO A 16 -35.35 124.32 23.99
CA PRO A 16 -34.95 125.71 24.32
C PRO A 16 -35.08 126.22 25.77
N LEU A 17 -35.62 125.41 26.68
CA LEU A 17 -35.86 125.75 28.08
C LEU A 17 -35.37 124.65 29.05
N VAL A 18 -34.80 123.55 28.56
CA VAL A 18 -34.37 122.38 29.32
C VAL A 18 -32.96 122.00 28.87
N PRO A 19 -31.92 122.23 29.69
CA PRO A 19 -30.54 122.05 29.25
C PRO A 19 -30.25 120.63 28.75
N ASN A 20 -29.95 120.47 27.46
CA ASN A 20 -29.61 119.19 26.83
C ASN A 20 -28.43 119.34 25.85
N PRO A 21 -27.19 119.56 26.33
CA PRO A 21 -26.04 119.88 25.47
C PRO A 21 -25.69 118.84 24.39
N GLY A 22 -26.21 117.61 24.52
CA GLY A 22 -26.05 116.53 23.54
C GLY A 22 -27.05 116.58 22.38
N GLN A 23 -28.15 117.33 22.54
CA GLN A 23 -29.27 117.45 21.60
C GLN A 23 -29.75 116.09 21.08
N GLU A 24 -29.81 115.08 21.95
CA GLU A 24 -30.44 113.81 21.63
C GLU A 24 -31.92 114.03 21.22
N ASP A 25 -32.36 113.27 20.22
CA ASP A 25 -33.62 113.40 19.46
C ASP A 25 -33.84 112.07 18.74
N ALA A 26 -34.43 111.09 19.43
CA ALA A 26 -34.46 109.70 18.99
C ALA A 26 -35.39 109.46 17.79
N ASP A 27 -36.48 110.23 17.64
CA ASP A 27 -37.41 110.13 16.51
C ASP A 27 -37.19 111.16 15.38
N GLU A 28 -36.22 112.06 15.58
CA GLU A 28 -35.85 113.14 14.66
C GLU A 28 -37.01 114.10 14.32
N ASP A 29 -37.98 114.30 15.23
CA ASP A 29 -39.11 115.21 15.02
C ASP A 29 -38.78 116.70 15.29
N ALA A 30 -37.55 116.95 15.75
CA ALA A 30 -36.97 118.23 16.16
C ALA A 30 -37.37 118.73 17.56
N ILE A 31 -38.00 117.89 18.38
CA ILE A 31 -38.14 118.04 19.83
C ILE A 31 -37.12 117.10 20.46
N GLY A 32 -36.29 117.60 21.38
CA GLY A 32 -35.26 116.75 22.00
C GLY A 32 -35.81 115.83 23.08
N ASP A 33 -35.15 114.68 23.30
CA ASP A 33 -35.55 113.64 24.27
C ASP A 33 -35.83 114.18 25.70
N LEU A 34 -35.16 115.26 26.12
CA LEU A 34 -35.39 115.83 27.46
C LEU A 34 -36.69 116.63 27.59
N CYS A 35 -37.35 116.94 26.48
CA CYS A 35 -38.56 117.74 26.43
C CYS A 35 -39.65 117.20 25.50
N ASP A 36 -39.42 116.07 24.85
CA ASP A 36 -40.47 115.26 24.25
C ASP A 36 -41.22 114.46 25.34
N ILE A 37 -42.37 113.94 24.98
CA ILE A 37 -43.24 113.08 25.79
C ILE A 37 -43.37 111.68 25.19
N ASN A 38 -42.72 111.46 24.04
CA ASN A 38 -42.74 110.27 23.21
C ASN A 38 -41.44 110.27 22.39
N ASP A 39 -40.31 110.01 23.03
CA ASP A 39 -38.97 110.28 22.47
C ASP A 39 -38.70 109.50 21.16
N ASP A 40 -39.41 108.40 20.90
CA ASP A 40 -39.18 107.48 19.77
C ASP A 40 -40.24 107.53 18.63
N GLY A 41 -41.25 108.40 18.76
CA GLY A 41 -42.31 108.56 17.78
C GLY A 41 -43.30 107.39 17.62
N ASP A 42 -43.32 106.40 18.51
CA ASP A 42 -44.07 105.14 18.32
C ASP A 42 -45.58 105.20 18.68
N ASN A 43 -46.06 106.32 19.23
CA ASN A 43 -47.42 106.55 19.75
C ASN A 43 -47.71 106.02 21.17
N LEU A 44 -46.70 105.59 21.93
CA LEU A 44 -46.78 105.33 23.36
C LEU A 44 -45.96 106.39 24.13
N PRO A 45 -46.60 107.19 25.00
CA PRO A 45 -45.85 108.15 25.80
C PRO A 45 -44.86 107.46 26.74
N ASP A 46 -43.65 108.02 26.92
CA ASP A 46 -42.50 107.42 27.64
C ASP A 46 -42.87 106.82 29.02
N VAL A 47 -43.83 107.41 29.70
CA VAL A 47 -44.30 106.96 31.03
C VAL A 47 -45.01 105.61 31.03
N ASN A 48 -45.47 105.13 29.88
CA ASN A 48 -46.07 103.81 29.69
C ASN A 48 -45.32 103.01 28.62
N ASP A 49 -44.11 103.44 28.27
CA ASP A 49 -43.28 102.83 27.27
C ASP A 49 -42.11 102.12 27.98
N ASN A 50 -41.99 100.81 27.78
CA ASN A 50 -40.88 100.02 28.31
C ASN A 50 -39.61 100.12 27.44
N CYS A 51 -39.65 100.80 26.29
CA CYS A 51 -38.49 101.19 25.49
C CYS A 51 -38.58 102.64 24.99
N PRO A 52 -38.51 103.66 25.87
CA PRO A 52 -38.78 105.07 25.52
C PRO A 52 -38.03 105.66 24.33
N PHE A 53 -36.88 105.09 23.95
CA PHE A 53 -36.02 105.59 22.86
C PHE A 53 -36.02 104.68 21.62
N VAL A 54 -36.81 103.59 21.61
CA VAL A 54 -36.82 102.59 20.54
C VAL A 54 -38.26 102.10 20.28
N PRO A 55 -38.82 102.34 19.07
CA PRO A 55 -40.21 102.00 18.76
C PRO A 55 -40.60 100.55 19.01
N ASN A 56 -41.55 100.31 19.91
CA ASN A 56 -42.09 98.98 20.23
C ASN A 56 -43.57 99.03 20.67
N ASN A 57 -44.44 99.27 19.70
CA ASN A 57 -45.89 99.38 19.91
C ASN A 57 -46.55 98.16 20.57
N ASP A 58 -45.93 96.99 20.50
CA ASP A 58 -46.41 95.75 21.10
C ASP A 58 -46.04 95.61 22.59
N GLN A 59 -45.07 96.39 23.06
CA GLN A 59 -44.60 96.43 24.46
C GLN A 59 -44.28 95.02 24.97
N ALA A 60 -43.68 94.20 24.10
CA ALA A 60 -43.21 92.89 24.48
C ALA A 60 -42.13 93.02 25.57
N ASP A 61 -42.21 92.16 26.58
CA ASP A 61 -41.41 92.17 27.82
C ASP A 61 -41.47 90.73 28.36
N ALA A 62 -40.59 89.88 27.85
CA ALA A 62 -40.65 88.43 28.06
C ALA A 62 -40.35 88.02 29.51
N ASP A 63 -39.37 88.65 30.17
CA ASP A 63 -39.00 88.37 31.56
C ASP A 63 -39.75 89.23 32.61
N ASN A 64 -40.47 90.26 32.17
CA ASN A 64 -41.25 91.19 32.99
C ASN A 64 -40.39 92.02 33.96
N ASP A 65 -39.16 92.39 33.59
CA ASP A 65 -38.31 93.27 34.39
C ASP A 65 -38.67 94.77 34.23
N GLY A 66 -39.47 95.08 33.21
CA GLY A 66 -39.96 96.41 32.87
C GLY A 66 -39.16 97.15 31.78
N LEU A 67 -38.16 96.51 31.18
CA LEU A 67 -37.55 96.86 29.90
C LEU A 67 -38.21 96.04 28.79
N GLY A 68 -38.45 96.64 27.62
CA GLY A 68 -39.05 95.90 26.52
C GLY A 68 -38.04 95.09 25.71
N ASP A 69 -38.51 94.00 25.09
CA ASP A 69 -37.68 93.03 24.35
C ASP A 69 -36.74 93.68 23.30
N VAL A 70 -37.14 94.80 22.71
CA VAL A 70 -36.34 95.49 21.67
C VAL A 70 -35.19 96.33 22.23
N CYS A 71 -35.25 96.70 23.50
CA CYS A 71 -34.25 97.54 24.17
C CYS A 71 -33.60 96.85 25.38
N ASP A 72 -34.06 95.65 25.71
CA ASP A 72 -33.40 94.77 26.66
C ASP A 72 -32.26 93.97 25.98
N ASN A 73 -31.16 93.78 26.71
CA ASN A 73 -30.05 92.95 26.26
C ASN A 73 -30.10 91.53 26.84
N ASP A 74 -31.08 91.22 27.69
CA ASP A 74 -31.35 89.92 28.32
C ASP A 74 -32.87 89.76 28.53
N PRO A 75 -33.68 89.75 27.45
CA PRO A 75 -35.14 89.84 27.54
C PRO A 75 -35.79 88.58 28.11
N ASP A 76 -35.07 87.47 28.28
CA ASP A 76 -35.56 86.24 28.91
C ASP A 76 -35.09 86.06 30.37
N GLY A 77 -34.20 86.94 30.84
CA GLY A 77 -33.82 87.11 32.24
C GLY A 77 -32.97 85.97 32.79
N ASP A 78 -32.14 85.36 31.94
CA ASP A 78 -31.37 84.16 32.27
C ASP A 78 -29.90 84.44 32.70
N ASP A 79 -29.54 85.73 32.76
CA ASP A 79 -28.21 86.30 33.02
C ASP A 79 -27.19 86.16 31.85
N ILE A 80 -27.63 85.90 30.61
CA ILE A 80 -26.80 85.83 29.40
C ILE A 80 -27.24 86.88 28.36
N ASP A 81 -26.38 87.85 28.06
CA ASP A 81 -26.74 88.86 27.03
C ASP A 81 -26.98 88.25 25.63
N ASN A 82 -27.95 88.78 24.86
CA ASN A 82 -28.37 88.35 23.50
C ASN A 82 -27.22 88.06 22.50
N ALA A 83 -26.07 88.72 22.66
CA ALA A 83 -24.92 88.49 21.77
C ALA A 83 -24.18 87.16 22.03
N ARG A 84 -24.48 86.50 23.14
CA ARG A 84 -23.88 85.25 23.63
C ARG A 84 -24.93 84.18 23.93
N ASP A 85 -26.19 84.57 23.95
CA ASP A 85 -27.33 83.72 24.14
C ASP A 85 -27.66 82.99 22.82
N ASN A 86 -27.85 81.68 22.88
CA ASN A 86 -28.30 80.86 21.76
C ASN A 86 -29.83 80.67 21.76
N CYS A 87 -30.55 81.26 22.72
CA CYS A 87 -32.00 81.28 22.82
C CYS A 87 -32.53 82.63 23.36
N ASP A 88 -32.32 83.72 22.62
CA ASP A 88 -32.66 85.13 22.94
C ASP A 88 -34.01 85.44 23.64
N PHE A 89 -34.99 84.52 23.69
CA PHE A 89 -36.30 84.73 24.31
C PHE A 89 -36.76 83.57 25.21
N VAL A 90 -35.86 82.60 25.50
CA VAL A 90 -36.18 81.38 26.26
C VAL A 90 -35.03 81.02 27.18
N ALA A 91 -35.18 81.37 28.47
CA ALA A 91 -34.14 81.21 29.47
C ALA A 91 -33.49 79.82 29.48
N ASN A 92 -32.20 79.77 29.16
CA ASN A 92 -31.34 78.59 29.23
C ASN A 92 -29.93 78.95 29.73
N PRO A 93 -29.76 79.18 31.05
CA PRO A 93 -28.47 79.60 31.61
C PRO A 93 -27.30 78.63 31.37
N GLY A 94 -27.60 77.39 30.97
CA GLY A 94 -26.64 76.35 30.62
C GLY A 94 -26.11 76.44 29.18
N GLN A 95 -26.81 77.14 28.28
CA GLN A 95 -26.47 77.34 26.88
C GLN A 95 -26.10 76.02 26.18
N GLU A 96 -26.85 74.96 26.50
CA GLU A 96 -26.74 73.68 25.83
C GLU A 96 -27.16 73.83 24.35
N ASP A 97 -26.40 73.17 23.47
CA ASP A 97 -26.48 73.22 22.00
C ASP A 97 -25.88 71.91 21.49
N ALA A 98 -26.71 70.88 21.36
CA ALA A 98 -26.29 69.51 21.13
C ALA A 98 -25.72 69.29 19.72
N ASP A 99 -26.24 69.98 18.70
CA ASP A 99 -25.82 69.86 17.31
C ASP A 99 -24.82 70.95 16.86
N ALA A 100 -24.63 71.98 17.68
CA ALA A 100 -23.74 73.11 17.46
C ALA A 100 -24.12 73.97 16.23
N ASP A 101 -25.41 74.08 15.89
CA ASP A 101 -25.90 74.94 14.83
C ASP A 101 -26.03 76.42 15.24
N GLY A 102 -26.02 76.68 16.55
CA GLY A 102 -26.09 77.99 17.18
C GLY A 102 -27.46 78.36 17.76
N ALA A 103 -28.48 77.52 17.63
CA ALA A 103 -29.69 77.55 18.45
C ALA A 103 -29.48 76.67 19.70
N GLY A 104 -30.01 77.07 20.86
CA GLY A 104 -29.92 76.25 22.06
C GLY A 104 -31.00 75.18 22.14
N ASP A 105 -30.73 74.08 22.84
CA ASP A 105 -31.60 72.89 22.94
C ASP A 105 -33.06 73.23 23.35
N VAL A 106 -33.28 74.32 24.09
CA VAL A 106 -34.62 74.70 24.57
C VAL A 106 -35.47 75.44 23.54
N CYS A 107 -34.84 76.05 22.54
CA CYS A 107 -35.48 76.87 21.52
C CYS A 107 -35.27 76.32 20.10
N ASP A 108 -34.42 75.30 19.95
CA ASP A 108 -34.30 74.49 18.76
C ASP A 108 -35.53 73.56 18.62
N ASN A 109 -35.90 73.23 17.38
CA ASN A 109 -36.95 72.27 17.06
C ASN A 109 -36.40 70.99 16.40
N ASP A 110 -35.08 70.87 16.30
CA ASP A 110 -34.31 69.75 15.74
C ASP A 110 -33.00 69.64 16.53
N VAL A 111 -33.12 69.31 17.83
CA VAL A 111 -32.05 69.48 18.84
C VAL A 111 -30.76 68.73 18.47
N ASP A 112 -30.85 67.64 17.70
CA ASP A 112 -29.68 66.87 17.29
C ASP A 112 -29.22 67.14 15.85
N GLY A 113 -29.95 67.96 15.08
CA GLY A 113 -29.56 68.42 13.76
C GLY A 113 -29.64 67.35 12.67
N ASP A 114 -30.48 66.34 12.83
CA ASP A 114 -30.60 65.22 11.92
C ASP A 114 -31.54 65.50 10.71
N ASN A 115 -32.22 66.65 10.73
CA ASN A 115 -33.24 67.14 9.78
C ASN A 115 -34.65 66.55 9.99
N ILE A 116 -34.92 65.93 11.14
CA ILE A 116 -36.23 65.46 11.58
C ILE A 116 -36.64 66.29 12.81
N PRO A 117 -37.68 67.14 12.69
CA PRO A 117 -38.08 67.96 13.83
C PRO A 117 -38.54 67.12 15.04
N ASP A 118 -38.15 67.50 16.26
CA ASP A 118 -38.35 66.75 17.51
C ASP A 118 -39.75 66.11 17.67
N PRO A 119 -40.88 66.76 17.30
CA PRO A 119 -42.20 66.16 17.46
C PRO A 119 -42.46 64.94 16.55
N ASN A 120 -41.64 64.75 15.51
CA ASN A 120 -41.70 63.61 14.60
C ASN A 120 -40.44 62.75 14.66
N ASP A 121 -39.49 63.12 15.51
CA ASP A 121 -38.27 62.39 15.75
C ASP A 121 -38.54 61.30 16.80
N ASN A 122 -38.11 60.06 16.50
CA ASN A 122 -38.25 58.93 17.43
C ASN A 122 -37.04 58.81 18.36
N CYS A 123 -35.99 59.61 18.13
CA CYS A 123 -34.84 59.85 18.99
C CYS A 123 -34.41 61.33 19.04
N PRO A 124 -35.22 62.25 19.62
CA PRO A 124 -35.02 63.72 19.60
C PRO A 124 -33.73 64.32 20.16
N ALA A 125 -32.75 63.50 20.56
CA ALA A 125 -31.49 63.94 21.14
C ALA A 125 -30.30 63.14 20.56
N LEU A 126 -30.52 62.31 19.54
CA LEU A 126 -29.55 61.40 18.96
C LEU A 126 -29.78 61.24 17.46
N VAL A 127 -28.93 61.91 16.68
CA VAL A 127 -28.93 61.91 15.21
C VAL A 127 -29.25 60.54 14.60
N ASN A 128 -30.45 60.42 14.01
CA ASN A 128 -30.89 59.20 13.34
C ASN A 128 -31.81 59.49 12.12
N PRO A 129 -31.28 60.10 11.03
CA PRO A 129 -32.11 60.55 9.90
C PRO A 129 -32.91 59.44 9.18
N GLY A 130 -32.58 58.18 9.45
CA GLY A 130 -33.26 57.00 8.91
C GLY A 130 -34.56 56.65 9.64
N GLN A 131 -34.75 57.15 10.87
CA GLN A 131 -35.92 56.91 11.72
C GLN A 131 -36.25 55.40 11.82
N GLU A 132 -35.21 54.57 11.88
CA GLU A 132 -35.38 53.14 12.14
C GLU A 132 -36.06 52.92 13.50
N ASP A 133 -36.95 51.93 13.54
CA ASP A 133 -37.86 51.58 14.64
C ASP A 133 -38.29 50.13 14.38
N LEU A 134 -37.38 49.20 14.68
CA LEU A 134 -37.45 47.81 14.25
C LEU A 134 -38.65 47.07 14.86
N ASP A 135 -38.98 47.34 16.11
CA ASP A 135 -40.10 46.74 16.82
C ASP A 135 -41.43 47.53 16.72
N GLY A 136 -41.37 48.79 16.29
CA GLY A 136 -42.52 49.68 16.13
C GLY A 136 -43.11 50.20 17.45
N ASP A 137 -42.33 50.26 18.53
CA ASP A 137 -42.77 50.77 19.83
C ASP A 137 -42.84 52.32 19.87
N GLY A 138 -42.22 52.96 18.88
CA GLY A 138 -42.20 54.41 18.68
C GLY A 138 -40.95 55.10 19.23
N ARG A 139 -39.99 54.35 19.78
CA ARG A 139 -38.63 54.76 20.06
C ARG A 139 -37.72 54.26 18.95
N GLY A 140 -36.81 55.09 18.45
CA GLY A 140 -35.95 54.65 17.34
C GLY A 140 -34.78 53.79 17.80
N ASP A 141 -34.28 52.94 16.91
CA ASP A 141 -33.15 52.02 17.17
C ASP A 141 -31.91 52.77 17.72
N ALA A 142 -31.72 54.03 17.33
CA ALA A 142 -30.58 54.84 17.82
C ALA A 142 -30.63 55.16 19.32
N CYS A 143 -31.82 55.13 19.92
CA CYS A 143 -32.05 55.50 21.31
C CYS A 143 -32.85 54.46 22.10
N ASP A 144 -33.32 53.39 21.48
CA ASP A 144 -33.79 52.20 22.18
C ASP A 144 -32.61 51.43 22.79
N ASN A 145 -32.91 50.46 23.66
CA ASN A 145 -31.91 49.61 24.30
C ASN A 145 -32.24 48.11 24.10
N ASP A 146 -33.24 47.82 23.26
CA ASP A 146 -33.80 46.51 22.93
C ASP A 146 -34.54 46.69 21.58
N ASP A 147 -33.78 46.88 20.51
CA ASP A 147 -34.31 47.34 19.21
C ASP A 147 -35.34 46.36 18.59
N ASP A 148 -35.26 45.06 18.92
CA ASP A 148 -36.18 44.04 18.40
C ASP A 148 -37.23 43.53 19.41
N ASN A 149 -37.19 44.06 20.63
CA ASN A 149 -38.12 43.81 21.73
C ASN A 149 -38.30 42.33 22.08
N ASP A 150 -37.21 41.55 21.97
CA ASP A 150 -37.19 40.13 22.30
C ASP A 150 -37.05 39.86 23.81
N GLY A 151 -36.64 40.90 24.55
CA GLY A 151 -36.50 40.92 26.00
C GLY A 151 -35.06 40.91 26.52
N ASP A 152 -34.07 40.80 25.63
CA ASP A 152 -32.66 41.00 25.90
C ASP A 152 -32.20 42.38 25.41
N LEU A 153 -31.42 43.10 26.24
CA LEU A 153 -30.97 44.45 25.88
C LEU A 153 -29.86 44.38 24.82
N ASP A 154 -29.73 45.35 23.90
CA ASP A 154 -28.75 45.31 22.79
C ASP A 154 -27.29 45.04 23.22
N ASN A 155 -26.93 45.41 24.45
CA ASN A 155 -25.58 45.20 24.98
C ASN A 155 -25.31 43.79 25.53
N ALA A 156 -26.36 42.99 25.66
CA ALA A 156 -26.37 41.61 26.14
C ALA A 156 -26.98 40.65 25.11
N ASP A 157 -27.67 41.19 24.11
CA ASP A 157 -28.24 40.49 22.97
C ASP A 157 -27.16 40.15 21.92
N ASN A 158 -27.08 38.87 21.55
CA ASN A 158 -26.20 38.37 20.51
C ASN A 158 -26.77 38.53 19.08
N CYS A 159 -28.02 38.96 18.94
CA CYS A 159 -28.65 39.41 17.70
C CYS A 159 -29.52 40.67 17.89
N PRO A 160 -28.93 41.85 18.18
CA PRO A 160 -29.67 43.08 18.54
C PRO A 160 -30.73 43.58 17.55
N LEU A 161 -30.80 43.02 16.35
CA LEU A 161 -31.73 43.45 15.29
C LEU A 161 -32.63 42.30 14.81
N VAL A 162 -32.61 41.13 15.47
CA VAL A 162 -33.35 39.94 15.06
C VAL A 162 -33.78 39.14 16.29
N ALA A 163 -35.04 39.33 16.67
CA ALA A 163 -35.58 38.76 17.90
C ALA A 163 -35.29 37.26 18.06
N ASN A 164 -34.50 36.92 19.08
CA ASN A 164 -34.08 35.58 19.44
C ASN A 164 -34.01 35.40 20.97
N PRO A 165 -35.14 35.38 21.70
CA PRO A 165 -35.19 35.43 23.17
C PRO A 165 -34.47 34.29 23.94
N ASN A 166 -33.98 33.27 23.22
CA ASN A 166 -33.22 32.16 23.78
C ASN A 166 -31.71 32.39 23.74
N GLN A 167 -31.23 33.39 22.98
CA GLN A 167 -29.81 33.74 22.86
C GLN A 167 -28.96 32.50 22.50
N GLU A 168 -29.45 31.70 21.55
CA GLU A 168 -28.73 30.53 21.02
C GLU A 168 -27.50 31.02 20.23
N ASP A 169 -26.38 30.33 20.42
CA ASP A 169 -25.04 30.67 19.89
C ASP A 169 -24.24 29.35 19.80
N ALA A 170 -24.42 28.62 18.70
CA ALA A 170 -23.93 27.26 18.54
C ALA A 170 -22.39 27.19 18.48
N ASP A 171 -21.73 28.18 17.88
CA ASP A 171 -20.27 28.22 17.74
C ASP A 171 -19.55 29.04 18.84
N ASN A 172 -20.30 29.79 19.64
CA ASN A 172 -19.84 30.64 20.74
C ASN A 172 -18.93 31.79 20.31
N ASP A 173 -19.12 32.35 19.12
CA ASP A 173 -18.39 33.52 18.63
C ASP A 173 -18.98 34.86 19.13
N GLY A 174 -20.18 34.82 19.71
CA GLY A 174 -20.92 35.95 20.26
C GLY A 174 -21.93 36.58 19.29
N ILE A 175 -22.13 36.01 18.10
CA ILE A 175 -23.22 36.30 17.17
C ILE A 175 -24.26 35.17 17.33
N GLY A 176 -25.54 35.52 17.51
CA GLY A 176 -26.56 34.50 17.73
C GLY A 176 -26.99 33.75 16.47
N ASP A 177 -27.50 32.53 16.64
CA ASP A 177 -27.88 31.61 15.55
C ASP A 177 -28.84 32.25 14.51
N PHE A 178 -29.66 33.22 14.92
CA PHE A 178 -30.64 33.88 14.05
C PHE A 178 -30.03 34.93 13.11
N CYS A 179 -28.88 35.50 13.48
CA CYS A 179 -28.19 36.54 12.74
C CYS A 179 -26.79 36.13 12.28
N ASP A 180 -26.34 34.93 12.66
CA ASP A 180 -25.10 34.33 12.18
C ASP A 180 -25.26 33.74 10.76
N GLY A 181 -24.27 34.02 9.92
CA GLY A 181 -24.18 33.46 8.58
C GLY A 181 -23.54 32.07 8.52
N ASP A 182 -22.87 31.64 9.59
CA ASP A 182 -22.10 30.40 9.73
C ASP A 182 -22.33 29.79 11.12
N VAL A 183 -23.59 29.42 11.42
CA VAL A 183 -24.12 29.15 12.77
C VAL A 183 -23.25 28.20 13.62
N ASP A 184 -22.55 27.23 13.01
CA ASP A 184 -21.72 26.27 13.74
C ASP A 184 -20.21 26.52 13.63
N GLY A 185 -19.80 27.59 12.94
CA GLY A 185 -18.42 28.08 12.86
C GLY A 185 -17.45 27.14 12.13
N ASP A 186 -17.95 26.23 11.29
CA ASP A 186 -17.14 25.23 10.61
C ASP A 186 -16.46 25.75 9.32
N GLY A 187 -16.88 26.93 8.85
CA GLY A 187 -16.38 27.63 7.67
C GLY A 187 -17.17 27.32 6.39
N VAL A 188 -18.27 26.58 6.46
CA VAL A 188 -19.16 26.21 5.37
C VAL A 188 -20.53 26.79 5.65
N VAL A 189 -20.98 27.71 4.78
CA VAL A 189 -22.27 28.39 4.97
C VAL A 189 -23.40 27.77 4.13
N PRO A 190 -24.67 27.85 4.59
CA PRO A 190 -25.83 27.44 3.79
C PRO A 190 -25.90 28.14 2.41
N PRO A 191 -26.39 27.45 1.35
CA PRO A 191 -26.98 26.11 1.34
C PRO A 191 -25.99 24.97 1.07
N ASN A 192 -24.67 25.25 1.11
CA ASN A 192 -23.64 24.25 0.83
C ASN A 192 -23.23 23.46 2.07
N ASP A 193 -23.72 23.89 3.23
CA ASP A 193 -23.57 23.21 4.49
C ASP A 193 -24.69 22.16 4.67
N ASN A 194 -24.29 20.90 4.73
CA ASN A 194 -25.17 19.76 4.92
C ASN A 194 -25.47 19.47 6.40
N CYS A 195 -24.84 20.17 7.35
CA CYS A 195 -25.17 20.15 8.78
C CYS A 195 -25.17 21.54 9.44
N PRO A 196 -26.15 22.41 9.14
CA PRO A 196 -26.16 23.84 9.53
C PRO A 196 -26.05 24.22 11.01
N LEU A 197 -26.04 23.26 11.93
CA LEU A 197 -26.01 23.47 13.37
C LEU A 197 -24.92 22.62 14.06
N ILE A 198 -24.15 21.83 13.30
CA ILE A 198 -23.17 20.88 13.84
C ILE A 198 -21.95 20.85 12.94
N ALA A 199 -20.87 21.48 13.42
CA ALA A 199 -19.66 21.67 12.65
C ALA A 199 -19.12 20.38 12.02
N ASN A 200 -19.04 20.36 10.69
CA ASN A 200 -18.44 19.30 9.88
C ASN A 200 -17.72 19.87 8.65
N PRO A 201 -16.53 20.48 8.82
CA PRO A 201 -15.82 21.12 7.71
C PRO A 201 -15.48 20.20 6.52
N GLY A 202 -15.56 18.87 6.72
CA GLY A 202 -15.36 17.85 5.70
C GLY A 202 -16.58 17.58 4.83
N GLN A 203 -17.79 17.94 5.29
CA GLN A 203 -19.07 17.80 4.59
C GLN A 203 -19.27 16.38 4.04
N GLU A 204 -18.84 15.38 4.82
CA GLU A 204 -19.12 13.97 4.52
C GLU A 204 -20.64 13.71 4.50
N ASP A 205 -21.08 12.91 3.54
CA ASP A 205 -22.48 12.57 3.22
C ASP A 205 -22.46 11.23 2.47
N ALA A 206 -22.49 10.13 3.22
CA ALA A 206 -22.20 8.79 2.69
C ALA A 206 -23.27 8.30 1.70
N ASP A 207 -24.54 8.63 1.90
CA ASP A 207 -25.64 8.28 1.01
C ASP A 207 -26.03 9.35 -0.04
N ASN A 208 -25.49 10.55 0.09
CA ASN A 208 -25.72 11.70 -0.79
C ASN A 208 -27.17 12.18 -0.79
N ASP A 209 -27.88 12.10 0.34
CA ASP A 209 -29.24 12.61 0.48
C ASP A 209 -29.31 14.12 0.80
N GLY A 210 -28.16 14.70 1.14
CA GLY A 210 -27.98 16.12 1.44
C GLY A 210 -27.97 16.48 2.93
N LEU A 211 -28.11 15.49 3.82
CA LEU A 211 -27.82 15.61 5.25
C LEU A 211 -26.40 15.05 5.50
N GLY A 212 -25.57 15.76 6.26
CA GLY A 212 -24.20 15.31 6.51
C GLY A 212 -24.09 14.24 7.58
N ASP A 213 -23.05 13.40 7.50
CA ASP A 213 -22.85 12.23 8.39
C ASP A 213 -22.89 12.56 9.90
N VAL A 214 -22.60 13.81 10.30
CA VAL A 214 -22.59 14.19 11.74
C VAL A 214 -23.98 14.55 12.28
N CYS A 215 -24.92 14.89 11.40
CA CYS A 215 -26.27 15.33 11.72
C CYS A 215 -27.35 14.42 11.12
N ASP A 216 -26.94 13.43 10.34
CA ASP A 216 -27.76 12.29 9.95
C ASP A 216 -27.77 11.24 11.07
N ALA A 217 -28.87 10.48 11.14
CA ALA A 217 -29.03 9.37 12.06
C ALA A 217 -28.89 8.01 11.36
N ASP A 218 -28.78 7.98 10.03
CA ASP A 218 -28.67 6.80 9.16
C ASP A 218 -27.82 7.17 7.92
N ASN A 219 -26.49 7.29 8.07
CA ASN A 219 -25.63 7.96 7.06
C ASN A 219 -25.57 7.24 5.71
N ASP A 220 -25.93 5.96 5.65
CA ASP A 220 -25.91 5.16 4.42
C ASP A 220 -27.30 4.76 3.91
N ASN A 221 -28.35 5.31 4.54
CA ASN A 221 -29.76 5.15 4.24
C ASN A 221 -30.19 3.67 4.08
N ASP A 222 -29.62 2.79 4.89
CA ASP A 222 -29.88 1.35 4.86
C ASP A 222 -31.09 0.94 5.72
N ASN A 223 -31.67 1.91 6.45
CA ASN A 223 -32.76 1.82 7.43
C ASN A 223 -32.35 1.29 8.81
N ILE A 224 -31.07 1.34 9.14
CA ILE A 224 -30.53 0.98 10.45
C ILE A 224 -29.86 2.23 11.02
N PRO A 225 -30.34 2.75 12.16
CA PRO A 225 -29.73 3.95 12.72
C PRO A 225 -28.28 3.70 13.08
N ASP A 226 -27.39 4.66 12.83
CA ASP A 226 -25.94 4.58 13.08
C ASP A 226 -25.56 3.96 14.43
N SER A 227 -26.35 4.26 15.47
CA SER A 227 -26.10 3.76 16.83
C SER A 227 -26.27 2.24 16.99
N ASP A 228 -27.02 1.61 16.09
CA ASP A 228 -27.29 0.17 16.03
C ASP A 228 -26.64 -0.47 14.78
N ASP A 229 -25.91 0.30 13.98
CA ASP A 229 -25.30 -0.11 12.72
C ASP A 229 -23.84 -0.54 12.91
N ASN A 230 -23.50 -1.75 12.47
CA ASN A 230 -22.15 -2.28 12.49
C ASN A 230 -21.26 -1.78 11.33
N CYS A 231 -21.84 -1.13 10.31
CA CYS A 231 -21.18 -0.39 9.25
C CYS A 231 -21.89 0.95 8.93
N PRO A 232 -21.85 1.95 9.83
CA PRO A 232 -22.69 3.16 9.74
C PRO A 232 -22.59 4.01 8.45
N ASN A 233 -21.59 3.78 7.60
CA ASN A 233 -21.37 4.57 6.38
C ASN A 233 -21.32 3.67 5.12
N ILE A 234 -21.68 2.39 5.21
CA ILE A 234 -21.67 1.44 4.09
C ILE A 234 -22.90 0.54 4.14
N ASN A 235 -23.89 0.88 3.31
CA ASN A 235 -25.20 0.24 3.27
C ASN A 235 -25.13 -1.29 3.39
N ASN A 236 -25.55 -1.81 4.53
CA ASN A 236 -25.61 -3.24 4.83
C ASN A 236 -26.83 -3.61 5.72
N PRO A 237 -28.06 -3.57 5.15
CA PRO A 237 -29.29 -3.82 5.91
C PRO A 237 -29.37 -5.21 6.57
N GLY A 238 -28.46 -6.11 6.20
CA GLY A 238 -28.32 -7.45 6.76
C GLY A 238 -27.54 -7.51 8.08
N GLN A 239 -26.76 -6.48 8.40
CA GLN A 239 -25.90 -6.39 9.59
C GLN A 239 -25.12 -7.67 9.84
N GLU A 240 -24.61 -8.26 8.75
CA GLU A 240 -23.72 -9.40 8.86
C GLU A 240 -22.45 -8.96 9.60
N ASP A 241 -22.09 -9.71 10.66
CA ASP A 241 -20.89 -9.55 11.50
C ASP A 241 -20.50 -10.98 11.92
N LEU A 242 -19.68 -11.60 11.07
CA LEU A 242 -19.42 -13.04 11.09
C LEU A 242 -18.52 -13.47 12.25
N ASP A 243 -17.55 -12.63 12.64
CA ASP A 243 -16.66 -12.91 13.77
C ASP A 243 -17.18 -12.33 15.10
N GLY A 244 -18.22 -11.49 15.06
CA GLY A 244 -18.96 -10.99 16.20
C GLY A 244 -18.22 -9.89 16.96
N ASP A 245 -17.32 -9.15 16.30
CA ASP A 245 -16.52 -8.10 16.92
C ASP A 245 -17.25 -6.74 17.02
N GLY A 246 -18.41 -6.63 16.37
CA GLY A 246 -19.27 -5.45 16.35
C GLY A 246 -19.03 -4.52 15.16
N ILE A 247 -18.12 -4.86 14.25
CA ILE A 247 -17.92 -4.21 12.94
C ILE A 247 -18.52 -5.14 11.87
N GLY A 248 -19.27 -4.60 10.92
CA GLY A 248 -19.97 -5.42 9.93
C GLY A 248 -19.07 -5.88 8.79
N ASP A 249 -19.39 -7.06 8.26
CA ASP A 249 -18.67 -7.77 7.21
C ASP A 249 -18.23 -6.91 6.00
N VAL A 250 -19.06 -5.93 5.64
CA VAL A 250 -18.82 -5.10 4.43
C VAL A 250 -17.84 -3.95 4.67
N CYS A 251 -17.68 -3.54 5.93
CA CYS A 251 -16.77 -2.50 6.39
C CYS A 251 -15.66 -3.05 7.29
N ASP A 252 -15.67 -4.37 7.54
CA ASP A 252 -14.64 -5.10 8.25
C ASP A 252 -13.64 -5.72 7.26
N ASP A 253 -12.36 -5.42 7.49
CA ASP A 253 -11.26 -6.00 6.75
C ASP A 253 -10.80 -7.36 7.34
N ARG A 254 -11.45 -7.91 8.38
CA ARG A 254 -11.03 -9.12 9.13
C ARG A 254 -12.23 -9.97 9.58
N MET A 255 -12.41 -11.19 9.05
CA MET A 255 -13.76 -11.79 8.98
C MET A 255 -14.03 -13.19 9.55
N ASP A 256 -13.08 -13.97 10.10
CA ASP A 256 -13.47 -15.29 10.67
C ASP A 256 -12.68 -15.79 11.89
N GLY A 257 -11.53 -15.21 12.21
CA GLY A 257 -10.64 -15.80 13.21
C GLY A 257 -10.22 -17.25 12.88
N GLU A 258 -10.46 -17.72 11.65
CA GLU A 258 -10.08 -19.03 11.15
C GLU A 258 -8.85 -18.92 10.26
N ALA A 259 -8.19 -20.04 10.00
CA ALA A 259 -6.99 -20.07 9.19
C ALA A 259 -7.32 -20.27 7.70
N PRO A 260 -6.60 -19.64 6.76
CA PRO A 260 -6.85 -19.79 5.32
C PRO A 260 -6.82 -21.25 4.87
N VAL A 261 -7.85 -21.72 4.15
CA VAL A 261 -7.86 -23.06 3.58
C VAL A 261 -7.08 -23.08 2.26
N VAL A 262 -5.95 -23.79 2.26
CA VAL A 262 -5.02 -23.81 1.13
C VAL A 262 -5.22 -25.05 0.25
N GLN A 263 -5.38 -24.83 -1.06
CA GLN A 263 -5.45 -25.86 -2.09
C GLN A 263 -4.29 -25.72 -3.07
N LEU A 264 -3.53 -26.81 -3.27
CA LEU A 264 -2.45 -26.91 -4.25
C LEU A 264 -3.02 -27.28 -5.63
N ILE A 265 -2.54 -26.64 -6.70
CA ILE A 265 -3.07 -26.82 -8.07
C ILE A 265 -1.99 -27.36 -9.02
N ASN A 266 -0.85 -26.66 -9.12
CA ASN A 266 0.23 -27.04 -10.03
C ASN A 266 1.59 -26.74 -9.39
N PRO A 267 2.63 -27.58 -9.53
CA PRO A 267 2.61 -28.91 -10.16
C PRO A 267 1.72 -29.92 -9.43
N PRO A 268 0.92 -30.74 -10.12
CA PRO A 268 0.09 -31.76 -9.48
C PRO A 268 0.92 -32.80 -8.72
N ASP A 269 0.30 -33.44 -7.73
CA ASP A 269 0.93 -34.55 -7.02
C ASP A 269 1.28 -35.71 -7.96
N ASN A 270 2.46 -36.28 -7.77
CA ASN A 270 3.10 -37.32 -8.59
C ASN A 270 3.26 -36.95 -10.08
N SER A 271 3.50 -35.68 -10.39
CA SER A 271 3.81 -35.20 -11.75
C SER A 271 5.31 -35.07 -12.03
N ALA A 272 5.70 -34.99 -13.30
CA ALA A 272 7.09 -34.79 -13.73
C ALA A 272 7.16 -33.70 -14.83
N THR A 273 8.27 -32.97 -14.90
CA THR A 273 8.48 -31.88 -15.86
C THR A 273 9.96 -31.67 -16.20
N GLU A 274 10.26 -31.33 -17.45
CA GLU A 274 11.61 -30.93 -17.92
C GLU A 274 11.89 -29.43 -17.67
N GLN A 275 10.92 -28.69 -17.12
CA GLN A 275 11.07 -27.26 -16.88
C GLN A 275 11.77 -27.00 -15.55
N HIS A 276 12.91 -26.32 -15.59
CA HIS A 276 13.61 -25.84 -14.39
C HIS A 276 12.99 -24.55 -13.79
N ASN A 277 12.04 -23.94 -14.50
CA ASN A 277 11.28 -22.79 -14.01
C ASN A 277 9.85 -23.24 -13.73
N ILE A 278 9.52 -23.42 -12.46
CA ILE A 278 8.25 -23.98 -12.03
C ILE A 278 7.33 -22.85 -11.57
N GLN A 279 6.12 -22.83 -12.12
CA GLN A 279 5.02 -22.02 -11.60
C GLN A 279 4.20 -22.86 -10.63
N PHE A 280 4.30 -22.52 -9.35
CA PHE A 280 3.50 -23.05 -8.27
C PHE A 280 2.18 -22.30 -8.21
N THR A 281 1.10 -22.94 -8.62
CA THR A 281 -0.24 -22.37 -8.56
C THR A 281 -1.00 -22.96 -7.39
N PHE A 282 -1.64 -22.10 -6.61
CA PHE A 282 -2.45 -22.47 -5.45
C PHE A 282 -3.67 -21.57 -5.34
N ARG A 283 -4.61 -21.96 -4.48
CA ARG A 283 -5.73 -21.12 -4.06
C ARG A 283 -5.79 -21.13 -2.54
N ALA A 284 -5.79 -19.96 -1.95
CA ALA A 284 -6.08 -19.78 -0.53
C ALA A 284 -7.51 -19.28 -0.42
N GLN A 285 -8.37 -20.07 0.20
CA GLN A 285 -9.75 -19.71 0.48
C GLN A 285 -9.78 -19.16 1.88
N ASP A 286 -10.20 -17.90 1.98
CA ASP A 286 -10.22 -17.13 3.21
C ASP A 286 -11.23 -16.01 3.04
N GLU A 287 -11.78 -15.50 4.13
CA GLU A 287 -12.74 -14.41 4.07
C GLU A 287 -12.06 -13.04 4.01
N ALA A 288 -10.76 -12.97 4.34
CA ALA A 288 -9.96 -11.78 4.09
C ALA A 288 -9.85 -11.47 2.58
N ARG A 289 -9.77 -10.18 2.23
CA ARG A 289 -9.55 -9.74 0.84
C ARG A 289 -8.19 -10.19 0.30
N GLU A 290 -7.17 -10.21 1.16
CA GLU A 290 -5.82 -10.64 0.85
C GLU A 290 -5.24 -11.55 1.94
N VAL A 291 -4.43 -12.52 1.53
CA VAL A 291 -3.68 -13.41 2.42
C VAL A 291 -2.19 -13.34 2.10
N SER A 292 -1.36 -13.51 3.12
CA SER A 292 0.09 -13.62 2.97
C SER A 292 0.46 -15.08 2.84
N CYS A 293 1.02 -15.50 1.70
CA CYS A 293 1.40 -16.89 1.46
C CYS A 293 2.89 -17.08 1.22
N GLN A 294 3.40 -18.22 1.69
CA GLN A 294 4.78 -18.65 1.63
C GLN A 294 4.87 -20.03 0.95
N LEU A 295 5.77 -20.16 -0.03
CA LEU A 295 6.10 -21.46 -0.63
C LEU A 295 7.05 -22.23 0.29
N LEU A 296 6.70 -23.48 0.52
CA LEU A 296 7.48 -24.46 1.25
C LEU A 296 7.93 -25.51 0.23
N LEU A 297 9.23 -25.56 -0.07
CA LEU A 297 9.81 -26.50 -1.03
C LEU A 297 10.88 -27.35 -0.34
N ASP A 298 10.70 -28.67 -0.36
CA ASP A 298 11.58 -29.66 0.24
C ASP A 298 12.26 -30.50 -0.86
N THR A 299 13.57 -30.67 -0.75
CA THR A 299 14.33 -31.65 -1.54
C THR A 299 14.54 -32.87 -0.68
N ASN A 300 14.34 -34.08 -1.20
CA ASN A 300 14.54 -35.35 -0.46
C ASN A 300 15.99 -35.62 0.03
N GLN A 301 16.84 -34.60 0.13
CA GLN A 301 18.15 -34.58 0.79
C GLN A 301 18.14 -33.53 1.92
N ASP A 302 17.98 -34.01 3.16
CA ASP A 302 18.19 -33.28 4.41
C ASP A 302 17.33 -32.01 4.67
N ASP A 303 16.13 -32.24 5.25
CA ASP A 303 15.40 -31.42 6.22
C ASP A 303 15.76 -29.91 6.30
N VAL A 304 15.46 -29.11 5.27
CA VAL A 304 15.11 -27.69 5.40
C VAL A 304 14.22 -27.29 4.20
N LEU A 305 12.96 -26.95 4.46
CA LEU A 305 12.16 -26.17 3.51
C LEU A 305 12.89 -24.83 3.34
N GLU A 306 13.37 -24.48 2.14
CA GLU A 306 13.82 -23.11 1.92
C GLU A 306 12.62 -22.19 2.20
N GLU A 307 12.62 -21.54 3.36
CA GLU A 307 11.56 -20.65 3.79
C GLU A 307 11.54 -19.45 2.84
N GLY A 308 10.60 -19.46 1.88
CA GLY A 308 10.31 -18.29 1.05
C GLY A 308 9.89 -17.09 1.90
N VAL A 309 9.83 -15.89 1.32
CA VAL A 309 9.22 -14.74 2.00
C VAL A 309 7.72 -14.79 1.79
N PHE A 310 6.93 -14.44 2.81
CA PHE A 310 5.49 -14.23 2.66
C PHE A 310 5.23 -13.15 1.59
N ALA A 311 4.46 -13.49 0.57
CA ALA A 311 3.99 -12.56 -0.44
C ALA A 311 2.46 -12.45 -0.36
N GLN A 312 1.94 -11.24 -0.58
CA GLN A 312 0.50 -10.98 -0.55
C GLN A 312 -0.17 -11.44 -1.84
N PHE A 313 -1.33 -12.07 -1.68
CA PHE A 313 -2.16 -12.57 -2.76
C PHE A 313 -3.63 -12.32 -2.46
N PRO A 314 -4.46 -12.06 -3.49
CA PRO A 314 -5.91 -12.00 -3.31
C PRO A 314 -6.43 -13.38 -2.86
N ALA A 315 -7.27 -13.40 -1.83
CA ALA A 315 -7.94 -14.63 -1.41
C ALA A 315 -8.96 -15.08 -2.47
N ASN A 316 -9.36 -16.34 -2.42
CA ASN A 316 -10.37 -16.96 -3.28
C ASN A 316 -10.05 -16.96 -4.79
N GLN A 317 -8.80 -16.63 -5.17
CA GLN A 317 -8.30 -16.63 -6.55
C GLN A 317 -7.16 -17.63 -6.74
N GLU A 318 -6.89 -17.99 -8.00
CA GLU A 318 -5.70 -18.78 -8.34
C GLU A 318 -4.48 -17.86 -8.38
N ASN A 319 -3.54 -18.15 -7.50
CA ASN A 319 -2.33 -17.39 -7.30
C ASN A 319 -1.11 -18.21 -7.74
N GLY A 320 -0.06 -17.53 -8.19
CA GLY A 320 1.11 -18.18 -8.78
C GLY A 320 2.42 -17.64 -8.22
N ILE A 321 3.31 -18.53 -7.76
CA ILE A 321 4.70 -18.23 -7.40
C ILE A 321 5.61 -18.92 -8.43
N VAL A 322 6.50 -18.17 -9.06
CA VAL A 322 7.47 -18.75 -10.03
C VAL A 322 8.83 -18.89 -9.37
N VAL A 323 9.30 -20.13 -9.23
CA VAL A 323 10.69 -20.42 -8.85
C VAL A 323 11.47 -20.76 -10.11
N ARG A 324 12.70 -20.25 -10.21
CA ARG A 324 13.53 -20.38 -11.41
C ARG A 324 14.82 -21.11 -11.10
N GLY A 325 15.25 -21.97 -12.03
CA GLY A 325 16.52 -22.68 -11.94
C GLY A 325 16.54 -23.74 -10.85
N LEU A 326 15.43 -24.46 -10.65
CA LEU A 326 15.44 -25.66 -9.82
C LEU A 326 16.26 -26.75 -10.52
N ASP A 327 17.15 -27.41 -9.76
CA ASP A 327 17.97 -28.52 -10.26
C ASP A 327 17.12 -29.78 -10.48
N ASP A 328 17.67 -30.77 -11.19
CA ASP A 328 17.00 -32.06 -11.31
C ASP A 328 16.86 -32.75 -9.94
N GLY A 329 15.69 -33.32 -9.68
CA GLY A 329 15.40 -33.94 -8.41
C GLY A 329 13.91 -34.09 -8.12
N GLN A 330 13.62 -34.84 -7.06
CA GLN A 330 12.28 -34.95 -6.51
C GLN A 330 12.07 -33.86 -5.45
N TYR A 331 10.98 -33.13 -5.62
CA TYR A 331 10.59 -32.02 -4.76
C TYR A 331 9.23 -32.32 -4.12
N ALA A 332 9.12 -32.13 -2.81
CA ALA A 332 7.82 -32.02 -2.15
C ALA A 332 7.53 -30.53 -1.93
N TRP A 333 6.31 -30.08 -2.24
CA TRP A 333 5.93 -28.68 -2.06
C TRP A 333 4.59 -28.54 -1.35
N ASN A 334 4.47 -27.45 -0.61
CA ASN A 334 3.26 -27.01 0.04
C ASN A 334 3.24 -25.47 0.10
N ILE A 335 2.11 -24.90 0.47
CA ILE A 335 1.92 -23.47 0.67
C ILE A 335 1.40 -23.26 2.09
N ARG A 336 1.99 -22.29 2.77
CA ARG A 336 1.53 -21.79 4.07
C ARG A 336 0.99 -20.38 3.87
N CYS A 337 -0.29 -20.17 4.16
CA CYS A 337 -0.93 -18.87 4.10
C CYS A 337 -1.28 -18.38 5.49
N GLN A 338 -1.27 -17.07 5.67
CA GLN A 338 -1.63 -16.37 6.88
C GLN A 338 -2.60 -15.25 6.52
N ASP A 339 -3.73 -15.20 7.20
CA ASP A 339 -4.70 -14.11 7.10
C ASP A 339 -4.16 -12.82 7.80
N PRO A 340 -4.88 -11.68 7.71
CA PRO A 340 -4.51 -10.47 8.45
C PRO A 340 -4.58 -10.62 9.99
N LEU A 341 -5.38 -11.55 10.50
CA LEU A 341 -5.53 -11.83 11.93
C LEU A 341 -4.38 -12.68 12.51
N GLY A 342 -3.53 -13.27 11.66
CA GLY A 342 -2.40 -14.10 12.06
C GLY A 342 -2.69 -15.60 12.12
N ASN A 343 -3.88 -16.04 11.73
CA ASN A 343 -4.23 -17.44 11.61
C ASN A 343 -3.52 -18.03 10.41
N VAL A 344 -2.93 -19.20 10.62
CA VAL A 344 -2.04 -19.85 9.65
C VAL A 344 -2.68 -21.12 9.14
N GLY A 345 -2.90 -21.19 7.84
CA GLY A 345 -3.39 -22.36 7.14
C GLY A 345 -2.40 -22.94 6.14
N THR A 346 -2.43 -24.26 5.99
CA THR A 346 -1.55 -25.00 5.08
C THR A 346 -2.35 -26.08 4.37
N ALA A 347 -1.93 -26.52 3.18
CA ALA A 347 -2.61 -27.63 2.53
C ALA A 347 -2.45 -28.90 3.39
N PRO A 348 -3.48 -29.77 3.45
CA PRO A 348 -3.49 -30.95 4.34
C PRO A 348 -2.45 -32.01 3.98
N GLN A 349 -1.83 -31.90 2.80
CA GLN A 349 -0.81 -32.80 2.29
C GLN A 349 0.16 -32.02 1.39
N ASN A 350 1.40 -32.47 1.34
CA ASN A 350 2.39 -31.96 0.38
C ASN A 350 2.17 -32.65 -0.97
N PHE A 351 2.37 -31.92 -2.07
CA PHE A 351 2.41 -32.51 -3.40
C PHE A 351 3.85 -32.82 -3.77
N VAL A 352 4.09 -33.97 -4.36
CA VAL A 352 5.42 -34.38 -4.82
C VAL A 352 5.47 -34.28 -6.34
N PHE A 353 6.53 -33.65 -6.87
CA PHE A 353 6.78 -33.62 -8.30
C PHE A 353 8.27 -33.80 -8.58
N VAL A 354 8.62 -34.14 -9.82
CA VAL A 354 10.00 -34.38 -10.24
C VAL A 354 10.38 -33.40 -11.35
N ILE A 355 11.53 -32.76 -11.19
CA ILE A 355 12.21 -32.06 -12.27
C ILE A 355 13.28 -32.99 -12.79
N ASP A 356 13.19 -33.31 -14.07
CA ASP A 356 14.14 -34.20 -14.75
C ASP A 356 14.27 -33.72 -16.18
N GLU A 357 15.45 -33.22 -16.53
CA GLU A 357 15.80 -32.81 -17.90
C GLU A 357 15.68 -33.95 -18.95
N ASN A 358 15.49 -35.21 -18.52
CA ASN A 358 15.43 -36.40 -19.37
C ASN A 358 14.08 -37.14 -19.34
N ALA A 359 12.96 -36.48 -19.01
CA ALA A 359 11.60 -37.06 -19.01
C ALA A 359 11.02 -37.43 -20.41
N ASN A 360 11.89 -37.81 -21.35
CA ASN A 360 11.55 -38.40 -22.63
C ASN A 360 11.83 -39.94 -22.59
N PRO A 361 10.82 -40.81 -22.75
CA PRO A 361 10.98 -42.26 -22.70
C PRO A 361 11.82 -42.88 -23.85
N GLU A 362 12.44 -42.07 -24.72
CA GLU A 362 13.36 -42.51 -25.79
C GLU A 362 14.86 -42.26 -25.50
N LEU A 363 15.25 -41.79 -24.30
CA LEU A 363 16.66 -41.56 -23.93
C LEU A 363 17.05 -42.10 -22.54
N ASP A 364 16.21 -42.93 -21.93
CA ASP A 364 16.58 -43.73 -20.76
C ASP A 364 17.70 -44.71 -21.14
N THR A 365 18.86 -44.58 -20.48
CA THR A 365 19.99 -45.49 -20.70
C THR A 365 20.35 -46.15 -19.38
N ALA A 366 20.06 -47.45 -19.31
CA ALA A 366 20.49 -48.31 -18.21
C ALA A 366 21.95 -48.05 -17.80
N PRO A 367 22.27 -48.06 -16.50
CA PRO A 367 23.57 -47.64 -16.00
C PRO A 367 24.68 -48.48 -16.63
N ARG A 368 25.69 -47.82 -17.19
CA ARG A 368 26.87 -48.52 -17.71
C ARG A 368 27.84 -48.78 -16.56
N VAL A 369 28.05 -50.06 -16.25
CA VAL A 369 28.81 -50.48 -15.08
C VAL A 369 30.14 -51.11 -15.49
N THR A 370 31.21 -50.76 -14.78
CA THR A 370 32.51 -51.44 -14.85
C THR A 370 33.00 -51.81 -13.44
N ILE A 371 33.79 -52.88 -13.32
CA ILE A 371 34.34 -53.35 -12.04
C ILE A 371 35.83 -52.98 -11.96
N GLU A 372 36.20 -52.24 -10.92
CA GLU A 372 37.58 -51.97 -10.55
C GLU A 372 38.02 -52.91 -9.40
N THR A 373 39.23 -53.45 -9.47
CA THR A 373 39.82 -54.30 -8.41
C THR A 373 41.26 -53.90 -8.13
N ASP A 374 41.73 -54.11 -6.90
CA ASP A 374 43.13 -53.86 -6.53
C ASP A 374 44.08 -54.97 -6.98
N LYS A 375 43.57 -56.20 -7.13
CA LYS A 375 44.33 -57.39 -7.57
C LYS A 375 43.41 -58.32 -8.37
N SER A 376 43.89 -58.82 -9.51
CA SER A 376 43.18 -59.82 -10.32
C SER A 376 43.85 -61.20 -10.36
N VAL A 377 45.09 -61.31 -9.85
CA VAL A 377 45.85 -62.58 -9.79
C VAL A 377 46.63 -62.67 -8.48
N GLY A 378 46.66 -63.86 -7.87
CA GLY A 378 47.45 -64.10 -6.67
C GLY A 378 47.44 -65.54 -6.17
N LYS A 379 48.00 -65.76 -4.98
CA LYS A 379 48.03 -67.05 -4.29
C LYS A 379 46.95 -67.09 -3.20
N PRO A 380 46.39 -68.26 -2.87
CA PRO A 380 45.44 -68.38 -1.77
C PRO A 380 46.15 -68.24 -0.40
N PRO A 381 45.56 -67.54 0.59
CA PRO A 381 44.38 -66.70 0.48
C PRO A 381 44.69 -65.37 -0.24
N LEU A 382 43.84 -64.95 -1.18
CA LEU A 382 43.93 -63.65 -1.84
C LEU A 382 42.76 -62.76 -1.42
N ASN A 383 43.04 -61.69 -0.69
CA ASN A 383 42.07 -60.65 -0.36
C ASN A 383 42.07 -59.56 -1.44
N VAL A 384 40.88 -59.31 -2.00
CA VAL A 384 40.62 -58.38 -3.11
C VAL A 384 39.55 -57.37 -2.69
N GLN A 385 39.81 -56.09 -2.97
CA GLN A 385 38.85 -55.00 -2.82
C GLN A 385 38.17 -54.75 -4.16
N PHE A 386 36.84 -54.69 -4.15
CA PHE A 386 36.02 -54.37 -5.33
C PHE A 386 35.41 -52.98 -5.21
N ARG A 387 35.20 -52.35 -6.37
CA ARG A 387 34.47 -51.09 -6.51
C ARG A 387 33.74 -51.08 -7.85
N ALA A 388 32.49 -50.62 -7.85
CA ALA A 388 31.76 -50.31 -9.08
C ALA A 388 32.15 -48.90 -9.58
N ARG A 389 32.34 -48.76 -10.90
CA ARG A 389 32.33 -47.47 -11.59
C ARG A 389 31.10 -47.44 -12.49
N ILE A 390 30.24 -46.46 -12.26
CA ILE A 390 28.95 -46.29 -12.94
C ILE A 390 29.04 -45.02 -13.80
N GLU A 391 28.58 -45.12 -15.04
CA GLU A 391 28.39 -44.01 -15.97
C GLU A 391 26.93 -44.07 -16.47
N GLY A 392 26.19 -42.95 -16.41
CA GLY A 392 24.75 -42.92 -16.68
C GLY A 392 23.88 -43.53 -15.57
N GLY A 393 22.57 -43.67 -15.83
CA GLY A 393 21.54 -44.14 -14.90
C GLY A 393 21.20 -43.18 -13.75
N ASN A 394 20.07 -43.42 -13.10
CA ASN A 394 19.50 -42.54 -12.07
C ASN A 394 19.76 -43.06 -10.64
N GLY A 395 20.52 -42.32 -9.83
CA GLY A 395 20.68 -42.65 -8.42
C GLY A 395 19.35 -42.52 -7.64
N PRO A 396 19.20 -43.14 -6.45
CA PRO A 396 20.16 -43.99 -5.75
C PRO A 396 20.33 -45.38 -6.38
N PHE A 397 21.58 -45.87 -6.40
CA PHE A 397 21.92 -47.17 -6.96
C PHE A 397 21.89 -48.30 -5.92
N THR A 398 21.37 -49.46 -6.30
CA THR A 398 21.47 -50.71 -5.53
C THR A 398 22.46 -51.66 -6.18
N TYR A 399 23.27 -52.33 -5.36
CA TYR A 399 24.36 -53.20 -5.82
C TYR A 399 24.08 -54.65 -5.49
N LYS A 400 24.49 -55.55 -6.38
CA LYS A 400 24.47 -56.99 -6.11
C LYS A 400 25.68 -57.66 -6.73
N TRP A 401 26.63 -58.04 -5.89
CA TRP A 401 27.85 -58.76 -6.24
C TRP A 401 27.68 -60.26 -6.07
N ASP A 402 28.21 -61.04 -7.01
CA ASP A 402 28.48 -62.47 -6.86
C ASP A 402 29.96 -62.70 -7.14
N PHE A 403 30.70 -63.22 -6.16
CA PHE A 403 32.15 -63.41 -6.26
C PHE A 403 32.55 -64.69 -7.02
N GLY A 404 31.58 -65.49 -7.48
CA GLY A 404 31.82 -66.69 -8.29
C GLY A 404 32.31 -67.91 -7.50
N ASP A 405 32.41 -67.81 -6.16
CA ASP A 405 32.68 -68.92 -5.24
C ASP A 405 31.47 -69.28 -4.35
N GLY A 406 30.33 -68.62 -4.59
CA GLY A 406 29.08 -68.76 -3.86
C GLY A 406 28.83 -67.66 -2.82
N ALA A 407 29.78 -66.76 -2.58
CA ALA A 407 29.58 -65.57 -1.75
C ALA A 407 28.97 -64.42 -2.56
N ILE A 408 28.09 -63.64 -1.91
CA ILE A 408 27.43 -62.47 -2.48
C ILE A 408 27.58 -61.24 -1.56
N SER A 409 27.34 -60.04 -2.09
CA SER A 409 27.35 -58.80 -1.30
C SER A 409 26.45 -57.74 -1.94
N ASP A 410 25.78 -56.93 -1.13
CA ASP A 410 25.00 -55.77 -1.58
C ASP A 410 25.71 -54.43 -1.30
N ASP A 411 26.89 -54.46 -0.66
CA ASP A 411 27.71 -53.28 -0.39
C ASP A 411 28.22 -52.62 -1.69
N GLU A 412 28.32 -51.28 -1.70
CA GLU A 412 28.91 -50.51 -2.82
C GLU A 412 30.40 -50.86 -3.05
N ARG A 413 31.16 -51.15 -1.97
CA ARG A 413 32.62 -51.35 -2.02
C ARG A 413 33.06 -52.58 -1.20
N PRO A 414 32.71 -53.80 -1.61
CA PRO A 414 32.96 -54.98 -0.78
C PRO A 414 34.41 -55.46 -0.84
N ARG A 415 34.82 -56.20 0.20
CA ARG A 415 36.07 -56.97 0.25
C ARG A 415 35.77 -58.45 0.27
N HIS A 416 36.48 -59.23 -0.54
CA HIS A 416 36.33 -60.70 -0.55
C HIS A 416 37.67 -61.42 -0.52
N THR A 417 37.73 -62.60 0.11
CA THR A 417 38.94 -63.42 0.24
C THR A 417 38.76 -64.77 -0.42
N TYR A 418 39.58 -65.06 -1.43
CA TYR A 418 39.57 -66.36 -2.10
C TYR A 418 40.58 -67.32 -1.47
N GLU A 419 40.06 -68.34 -0.77
CA GLU A 419 40.84 -69.32 0.00
C GLU A 419 41.34 -70.51 -0.84
N LYS A 420 40.70 -70.80 -1.96
CA LYS A 420 41.01 -71.97 -2.80
C LYS A 420 41.60 -71.52 -4.13
N ARG A 421 42.43 -72.39 -4.71
CA ARG A 421 42.88 -72.23 -6.10
C ARG A 421 41.67 -72.35 -7.03
N GLY A 422 41.65 -71.52 -8.06
CA GLY A 422 40.52 -71.47 -8.98
C GLY A 422 40.53 -70.19 -9.81
N GLU A 423 39.68 -70.18 -10.82
CA GLU A 423 39.33 -68.99 -11.57
C GLU A 423 37.90 -68.63 -11.19
N TYR A 424 37.72 -67.42 -10.66
CA TYR A 424 36.44 -66.94 -10.13
C TYR A 424 35.92 -65.81 -11.02
N LYS A 425 34.72 -65.98 -11.58
CA LYS A 425 34.03 -64.94 -12.35
C LYS A 425 33.18 -64.13 -11.38
N VAL A 426 33.58 -62.88 -11.16
CA VAL A 426 32.85 -61.93 -10.33
C VAL A 426 31.85 -61.20 -11.21
N THR A 427 30.58 -61.15 -10.81
CA THR A 427 29.54 -60.38 -11.49
C THR A 427 28.98 -59.31 -10.57
N LEU A 428 28.55 -58.22 -11.18
CA LEU A 428 27.88 -57.11 -10.52
C LEU A 428 26.62 -56.78 -11.31
N VAL A 429 25.51 -56.62 -10.61
CA VAL A 429 24.30 -55.95 -11.10
C VAL A 429 24.12 -54.67 -10.31
N VAL A 430 23.97 -53.55 -11.01
CA VAL A 430 23.57 -52.27 -10.42
C VAL A 430 22.19 -51.92 -10.94
N ARG A 431 21.28 -51.51 -10.07
CA ARG A 431 19.99 -50.94 -10.46
C ARG A 431 19.86 -49.50 -9.98
N ASP A 432 19.33 -48.65 -10.82
CA ASP A 432 18.87 -47.29 -10.53
C ASP A 432 17.50 -47.29 -9.83
N PHE A 433 16.99 -46.08 -9.60
CA PHE A 433 15.77 -45.80 -8.87
C PHE A 433 14.49 -46.27 -9.61
N ASP A 434 14.48 -46.18 -10.94
CA ASP A 434 13.38 -46.60 -11.82
C ASP A 434 13.43 -48.10 -12.18
N GLY A 435 14.56 -48.77 -11.92
CA GLY A 435 14.66 -50.24 -11.85
C GLY A 435 15.38 -50.90 -13.02
N ASP A 436 15.91 -50.08 -13.91
CA ASP A 436 16.85 -50.43 -14.96
C ASP A 436 18.15 -51.05 -14.39
N ALA A 437 18.89 -51.80 -15.22
CA ALA A 437 19.93 -52.69 -14.71
C ALA A 437 21.19 -52.73 -15.56
N GLY A 438 22.25 -52.13 -15.02
CA GLY A 438 23.62 -52.25 -15.49
C GLY A 438 24.29 -53.53 -15.00
N ARG A 439 25.09 -54.16 -15.86
CA ARG A 439 25.83 -55.39 -15.51
C ARG A 439 27.28 -55.33 -15.91
N ALA A 440 28.14 -55.88 -15.05
CA ALA A 440 29.56 -55.99 -15.29
C ALA A 440 30.10 -57.32 -14.79
N SER A 441 31.23 -57.77 -15.35
CA SER A 441 31.95 -58.92 -14.81
C SER A 441 33.46 -58.76 -14.91
N THR A 442 34.19 -59.40 -14.00
CA THR A 442 35.65 -59.47 -14.00
C THR A 442 36.12 -60.84 -13.48
N ARG A 443 37.42 -61.13 -13.56
CA ARG A 443 37.98 -62.42 -13.17
C ARG A 443 39.09 -62.29 -12.13
N ILE A 444 39.04 -63.15 -11.13
CA ILE A 444 40.09 -63.33 -10.14
C ILE A 444 40.71 -64.71 -10.28
N ILE A 445 42.01 -64.75 -10.56
CA ILE A 445 42.76 -66.00 -10.78
C ILE A 445 43.63 -66.31 -9.57
N ILE A 446 43.31 -67.42 -8.90
CA ILE A 446 44.04 -67.90 -7.72
C ILE A 446 44.90 -69.10 -8.11
N ASN A 447 46.19 -68.84 -8.31
CA ASN A 447 47.17 -69.85 -8.70
C ASN A 447 48.07 -70.25 -7.51
N PRO A 448 48.39 -71.54 -7.32
CA PRO A 448 49.51 -71.91 -6.47
C PRO A 448 50.81 -71.49 -7.17
N SER A 449 51.73 -70.86 -6.43
CA SER A 449 53.06 -70.53 -6.92
C SER A 449 53.77 -71.78 -7.46
N SER A 450 54.19 -71.69 -8.74
CA SER A 450 55.06 -72.59 -9.53
C SER A 450 54.58 -74.03 -9.82
N LEU A 451 54.24 -74.29 -11.10
CA LEU A 451 54.49 -75.52 -11.88
C LEU A 451 53.97 -75.26 -13.32
N GLU A 452 54.81 -74.81 -14.25
CA GLU A 452 55.45 -75.69 -15.24
C GLU A 452 54.58 -76.88 -15.66
N SER A 453 53.72 -76.67 -16.67
CA SER A 453 53.39 -77.65 -17.73
C SER A 453 52.51 -77.00 -18.81
N ALA A 454 53.08 -76.00 -19.49
CA ALA A 454 52.76 -75.62 -20.88
C ALA A 454 53.90 -74.74 -21.41
N ARG A 455 55.12 -75.29 -21.39
CA ARG A 455 56.28 -74.79 -22.15
C ARG A 455 56.14 -75.39 -23.56
N ASP A 456 55.91 -74.67 -24.65
CA ASP A 456 55.83 -73.24 -24.89
C ASP A 456 54.90 -73.02 -26.10
N LEU A 457 53.93 -72.13 -25.96
CA LEU A 457 53.17 -71.55 -27.08
C LEU A 457 52.73 -70.15 -26.67
N PHE A 458 53.28 -69.13 -27.32
CA PHE A 458 52.93 -67.73 -27.10
C PHE A 458 51.96 -67.24 -28.16
N ILE A 459 50.96 -66.47 -27.73
CA ILE A 459 50.19 -65.61 -28.63
C ILE A 459 50.82 -64.24 -28.49
N ARG A 460 51.58 -63.80 -29.50
CA ARG A 460 52.30 -62.51 -29.43
C ARG A 460 51.40 -61.33 -29.75
N ARG A 461 50.45 -61.54 -30.65
CA ARG A 461 49.49 -60.52 -31.07
C ARG A 461 48.12 -61.17 -31.19
N LEU A 462 47.14 -60.54 -30.58
CA LEU A 462 45.73 -60.83 -30.77
C LEU A 462 45.07 -59.53 -31.19
N THR A 463 44.35 -59.56 -32.30
CA THR A 463 43.58 -58.42 -32.81
C THR A 463 42.20 -58.94 -33.20
N VAL A 464 41.15 -58.28 -32.72
CA VAL A 464 39.79 -58.51 -33.22
C VAL A 464 39.44 -57.30 -34.07
N LEU A 465 39.15 -57.54 -35.34
CA LEU A 465 38.68 -56.53 -36.27
C LEU A 465 37.20 -56.81 -36.53
N GLY A 466 36.35 -55.84 -36.20
CA GLY A 466 35.00 -55.77 -36.73
C GLY A 466 34.88 -54.66 -37.79
N ASP A 467 33.67 -54.46 -38.26
CA ASP A 467 33.30 -53.46 -39.26
C ASP A 467 33.41 -52.01 -38.73
N LEU A 468 33.25 -51.81 -37.44
CA LEU A 468 33.29 -50.49 -36.79
C LEU A 468 34.65 -50.14 -36.17
N GLY A 469 35.53 -51.12 -35.93
CA GLY A 469 36.84 -50.86 -35.37
C GLY A 469 37.52 -52.06 -34.72
N LEU A 470 38.47 -51.76 -33.81
CA LEU A 470 39.12 -52.78 -32.98
C LEU A 470 38.19 -53.18 -31.84
N ASP A 471 37.97 -54.48 -31.67
CA ASP A 471 37.12 -55.06 -30.61
C ASP A 471 35.65 -54.58 -30.61
N GLU A 472 35.14 -54.14 -31.77
CA GLU A 472 33.78 -53.65 -31.97
C GLU A 472 33.20 -54.15 -33.30
N VAL A 473 32.01 -54.77 -33.27
CA VAL A 473 31.35 -55.38 -34.43
C VAL A 473 29.83 -55.16 -34.40
N THR A 474 29.20 -54.96 -35.55
CA THR A 474 27.73 -54.85 -35.66
C THR A 474 27.06 -56.23 -35.59
N ALA A 475 25.90 -56.34 -34.93
CA ALA A 475 25.08 -57.55 -34.99
C ALA A 475 24.74 -57.92 -36.45
N GLY A 476 24.90 -59.20 -36.81
CA GLY A 476 24.70 -59.70 -38.17
C GLY A 476 25.97 -59.70 -39.06
N ASP A 477 27.05 -59.05 -38.64
CA ASP A 477 28.31 -59.00 -39.38
C ASP A 477 29.32 -60.08 -38.93
N VAL A 478 30.50 -60.10 -39.56
CA VAL A 478 31.56 -61.09 -39.32
C VAL A 478 32.71 -60.45 -38.55
N ALA A 479 32.94 -60.93 -37.32
CA ALA A 479 34.12 -60.57 -36.54
C ALA A 479 35.33 -61.40 -37.00
N VAL A 480 36.44 -60.72 -37.32
CA VAL A 480 37.71 -61.36 -37.71
C VAL A 480 38.64 -61.39 -36.51
N VAL A 481 38.91 -62.59 -35.98
CA VAL A 481 39.82 -62.79 -34.85
C VAL A 481 41.16 -63.25 -35.39
N SER A 482 42.12 -62.32 -35.50
CA SER A 482 43.47 -62.58 -36.00
C SER A 482 44.45 -62.75 -34.84
N PHE A 483 45.25 -63.82 -34.87
CA PHE A 483 46.24 -64.11 -33.85
C PHE A 483 47.53 -64.68 -34.43
N ASN A 484 48.65 -64.29 -33.83
CA ASN A 484 50.00 -64.72 -34.17
C ASN A 484 50.48 -65.74 -33.13
N LEU A 485 50.65 -66.99 -33.55
CA LEU A 485 51.08 -68.12 -32.71
C LEU A 485 52.57 -68.34 -32.86
N GLU A 486 53.33 -68.40 -31.77
CA GLU A 486 54.74 -68.78 -31.77
C GLU A 486 55.00 -69.97 -30.85
N ASN A 487 55.63 -71.01 -31.38
CA ASN A 487 56.11 -72.14 -30.59
C ASN A 487 57.56 -71.88 -30.17
N GLU A 488 57.77 -71.26 -29.01
CA GLU A 488 59.12 -71.07 -28.43
C GLU A 488 59.69 -72.34 -27.78
N GLY A 489 59.03 -73.49 -27.96
CA GLY A 489 59.30 -74.72 -27.23
C GLY A 489 60.37 -75.58 -27.87
N PHE A 490 60.82 -76.61 -27.15
CA PHE A 490 61.88 -77.49 -27.64
C PHE A 490 61.37 -78.62 -28.55
N THR A 491 60.06 -78.74 -28.75
CA THR A 491 59.43 -79.78 -29.58
C THR A 491 58.36 -79.21 -30.49
N GLU A 492 58.18 -79.85 -31.64
CA GLU A 492 57.11 -79.56 -32.59
C GLU A 492 55.72 -79.89 -32.01
N LEU A 493 54.76 -78.99 -32.22
CA LEU A 493 53.38 -79.16 -31.79
C LEU A 493 52.52 -79.65 -32.97
N ASN A 494 51.96 -80.85 -32.83
CA ASN A 494 51.06 -81.43 -33.82
C ASN A 494 49.59 -81.25 -33.42
N ASP A 495 48.70 -81.20 -34.42
CA ASP A 495 47.25 -81.11 -34.26
C ASP A 495 46.78 -79.92 -33.41
N LEU A 496 47.44 -78.77 -33.56
CA LEU A 496 47.05 -77.55 -32.88
C LEU A 496 45.71 -77.04 -33.47
N LYS A 497 44.75 -76.79 -32.59
CA LYS A 497 43.42 -76.27 -32.92
C LYS A 497 43.20 -75.00 -32.14
N VAL A 498 42.91 -73.92 -32.85
CA VAL A 498 42.44 -72.68 -32.23
C VAL A 498 40.96 -72.54 -32.45
N THR A 499 40.23 -72.31 -31.37
CA THR A 499 38.79 -72.12 -31.36
C THR A 499 38.50 -70.75 -30.82
N ALA A 500 37.91 -69.88 -31.63
CA ALA A 500 37.29 -68.65 -31.14
C ALA A 500 35.80 -68.93 -30.91
N SER A 501 35.26 -68.46 -29.80
CA SER A 501 33.87 -68.67 -29.44
C SER A 501 33.35 -67.51 -28.62
N ILE A 502 32.08 -67.17 -28.83
CA ILE A 502 31.30 -66.30 -27.95
C ILE A 502 30.22 -67.20 -27.34
N PRO A 503 30.47 -67.79 -26.16
CA PRO A 503 29.60 -68.81 -25.58
C PRO A 503 28.16 -68.31 -25.36
N GLU A 504 28.00 -67.04 -24.98
CA GLU A 504 26.70 -66.40 -24.75
C GLU A 504 25.83 -66.40 -26.01
N LEU A 505 26.46 -66.23 -27.17
CA LEU A 505 25.78 -66.23 -28.47
C LEU A 505 25.72 -67.63 -29.11
N GLY A 506 26.29 -68.65 -28.45
CA GLY A 506 26.42 -69.99 -29.01
C GLY A 506 27.33 -70.07 -30.26
N VAL A 507 28.06 -69.00 -30.57
CA VAL A 507 28.90 -68.91 -31.76
C VAL A 507 30.27 -69.50 -31.46
N GLN A 508 30.73 -70.41 -32.31
CA GLN A 508 32.09 -70.90 -32.27
C GLN A 508 32.59 -71.28 -33.65
N ARG A 509 33.86 -70.99 -33.91
CA ARG A 509 34.59 -71.41 -35.11
C ARG A 509 35.99 -71.82 -34.72
N SER A 510 36.57 -72.72 -35.51
CA SER A 510 37.90 -73.25 -35.24
C SER A 510 38.76 -73.23 -36.49
N ALA A 511 40.00 -72.79 -36.34
CA ALA A 511 41.06 -72.95 -37.31
C ALA A 511 42.00 -74.08 -36.86
N LYS A 512 42.39 -74.96 -37.79
CA LYS A 512 43.34 -76.05 -37.53
C LYS A 512 44.73 -75.69 -38.08
N VAL A 513 45.75 -75.89 -37.26
CA VAL A 513 47.16 -75.90 -37.62
C VAL A 513 47.65 -77.33 -37.44
N TRP A 514 47.99 -78.00 -38.53
CA TRP A 514 48.35 -79.41 -38.48
C TRP A 514 49.69 -79.65 -37.77
N LYS A 515 50.59 -78.67 -37.84
CA LYS A 515 51.96 -78.70 -37.30
C LYS A 515 52.47 -77.28 -37.07
N LEU A 516 53.10 -77.03 -35.93
CA LEU A 516 53.85 -75.80 -35.64
C LEU A 516 55.23 -76.16 -35.09
N GLY A 517 56.27 -75.92 -35.89
CA GLY A 517 57.66 -76.24 -35.60
C GLY A 517 58.26 -75.43 -34.45
N VAL A 518 59.40 -75.88 -33.94
CA VAL A 518 60.16 -75.16 -32.90
C VAL A 518 60.67 -73.83 -33.46
N GLY A 519 60.36 -72.73 -32.78
CA GLY A 519 60.66 -71.35 -33.17
C GLY A 519 59.80 -70.82 -34.33
N GLU A 520 58.81 -71.58 -34.78
CA GLU A 520 57.94 -71.17 -35.89
C GLU A 520 56.84 -70.23 -35.39
N VAL A 521 56.54 -69.23 -36.23
CA VAL A 521 55.49 -68.25 -36.02
C VAL A 521 54.45 -68.41 -37.14
N GLU A 522 53.18 -68.53 -36.78
CA GLU A 522 52.09 -68.65 -37.75
C GLU A 522 50.91 -67.73 -37.40
N ASP A 523 50.48 -66.94 -38.38
CA ASP A 523 49.27 -66.12 -38.28
C ASP A 523 48.04 -66.94 -38.66
N LYS A 524 46.98 -66.77 -37.89
CA LYS A 524 45.70 -67.44 -38.10
C LYS A 524 44.56 -66.48 -37.85
N GLU A 525 43.50 -66.68 -38.60
CA GLU A 525 42.27 -65.92 -38.48
C GLU A 525 41.11 -66.89 -38.26
N VAL A 526 40.21 -66.51 -37.36
CA VAL A 526 38.94 -67.17 -37.15
C VAL A 526 37.84 -66.15 -37.36
N PHE A 527 36.99 -66.41 -38.35
CA PHE A 527 35.83 -65.59 -38.69
C PHE A 527 34.65 -66.07 -37.86
N LEU A 528 34.04 -65.19 -37.07
CA LEU A 528 32.85 -65.47 -36.27
C LEU A 528 31.67 -64.68 -36.85
N GLU A 529 30.63 -65.40 -37.29
CA GLU A 529 29.37 -64.80 -37.73
C GLU A 529 28.55 -64.43 -36.48
N ILE A 530 28.30 -63.14 -36.30
CA ILE A 530 27.50 -62.63 -35.17
C ILE A 530 26.02 -62.71 -35.56
N PRO A 531 25.13 -63.28 -34.72
CA PRO A 531 23.71 -63.32 -35.03
C PRO A 531 23.13 -61.90 -35.17
N PRO A 532 22.13 -61.68 -36.04
CA PRO A 532 21.53 -60.36 -36.26
C PRO A 532 20.63 -59.90 -35.11
N ASP A 533 20.07 -60.84 -34.34
CA ASP A 533 19.15 -60.56 -33.23
C ASP A 533 19.89 -60.68 -31.88
N VAL A 534 20.84 -59.78 -31.65
CA VAL A 534 21.69 -59.76 -30.44
C VAL A 534 21.58 -58.40 -29.77
N ASP A 535 21.34 -58.39 -28.47
CA ASP A 535 21.27 -57.15 -27.70
C ASP A 535 22.63 -56.43 -27.72
N PRO A 536 22.69 -55.11 -27.95
CA PRO A 536 23.94 -54.37 -27.90
C PRO A 536 24.62 -54.53 -26.54
N GLY A 537 25.93 -54.80 -26.52
CA GLY A 537 26.62 -55.03 -25.26
C GLY A 537 28.00 -55.67 -25.40
N LEU A 538 28.65 -55.84 -24.24
CA LEU A 538 29.94 -56.51 -24.14
C LEU A 538 29.75 -58.02 -24.08
N TYR A 539 30.31 -58.73 -25.05
CA TYR A 539 30.32 -60.19 -25.14
C TYR A 539 31.72 -60.75 -24.91
N GLU A 540 31.78 -61.95 -24.34
CA GLU A 540 33.05 -62.60 -24.02
C GLU A 540 33.59 -63.40 -25.22
N LEU A 541 34.61 -62.88 -25.88
CA LEU A 541 35.37 -63.63 -26.87
C LEU A 541 36.35 -64.57 -26.17
N ARG A 542 36.02 -65.86 -26.16
CA ARG A 542 36.90 -66.93 -25.69
C ARG A 542 37.72 -67.50 -26.85
N ILE A 543 39.05 -67.48 -26.72
CA ILE A 543 39.99 -68.11 -27.64
C ILE A 543 40.67 -69.27 -26.92
N THR A 544 40.40 -70.48 -27.40
CA THR A 544 40.97 -71.70 -26.87
C THR A 544 41.97 -72.27 -27.86
N VAL A 545 43.23 -72.34 -27.47
CA VAL A 545 44.26 -73.05 -28.23
C VAL A 545 44.51 -74.40 -27.58
N THR A 546 44.34 -75.45 -28.37
CA THR A 546 44.39 -76.84 -27.88
C THR A 546 45.22 -77.72 -28.78
N ASN A 547 45.96 -78.63 -28.17
CA ASN A 547 46.40 -79.88 -28.80
C ASN A 547 46.26 -80.99 -27.74
N PRO A 548 46.63 -82.26 -28.01
CA PRO A 548 46.51 -83.33 -27.02
C PRO A 548 47.22 -83.07 -25.68
N ASN A 549 48.23 -82.19 -25.66
CA ASN A 549 49.10 -81.96 -24.50
C ASN A 549 48.96 -80.56 -23.88
N ILE A 550 48.31 -79.62 -24.56
CA ILE A 550 48.22 -78.21 -24.18
C ILE A 550 46.78 -77.76 -24.33
N ARG A 551 46.27 -77.05 -23.32
CA ARG A 551 45.05 -76.25 -23.41
C ARG A 551 45.32 -74.88 -22.82
N ARG A 552 45.26 -73.86 -23.67
CA ARG A 552 45.38 -72.46 -23.27
C ARG A 552 44.08 -71.76 -23.63
N VAL A 553 43.58 -70.93 -22.72
CA VAL A 553 42.37 -70.15 -22.93
C VAL A 553 42.70 -68.69 -22.68
N ILE A 554 42.29 -67.83 -23.61
CA ILE A 554 42.38 -66.38 -23.52
C ILE A 554 40.96 -65.84 -23.65
N TYR A 555 40.69 -64.79 -22.89
CA TYR A 555 39.43 -64.07 -22.93
C TYR A 555 39.71 -62.63 -23.36
N ARG A 556 38.81 -62.08 -24.15
CA ARG A 556 38.82 -60.69 -24.56
C ARG A 556 37.38 -60.22 -24.66
N ASP A 557 37.13 -58.98 -24.30
CA ASP A 557 35.81 -58.40 -24.47
C ASP A 557 35.64 -57.92 -25.92
N LEU A 558 34.47 -58.18 -26.48
CA LEU A 558 34.06 -57.75 -27.81
C LEU A 558 32.75 -56.99 -27.66
N TYR A 559 32.73 -55.71 -28.02
CA TYR A 559 31.48 -54.95 -28.06
C TYR A 559 30.72 -55.32 -29.33
N VAL A 560 29.46 -55.73 -29.17
CA VAL A 560 28.52 -55.91 -30.27
C VAL A 560 27.54 -54.76 -30.23
N SER A 561 27.50 -53.95 -31.28
CA SER A 561 26.61 -52.78 -31.41
C SER A 561 25.30 -53.11 -32.11
#